data_AF-B7K5S2-F1
#
_entry.id   AF-B7K5S2-F1
#
_cell.length_a   1.000
_cell.length_b   1.000
_cell.length_c   1.000
_cell.angle_alpha   90.00
_cell.angle_beta   90.00
_cell.angle_gamma   90.00
#
_symmetry.space_group_name_H-M   'P 1'
#
loop_
_entity.id
_entity.type
_entity.pdbx_description
1 polymer ?
#
loop_
_entity_poly.entity_id
_entity_poly.type
_entity_poly.pdbx_seq_one_letter_code
_entity_poly.pdbx_strand_id
1 'polypeptide(L)'
;MLNYQLLEKLAIKGTIHPEEWVKLIAQTLALSENSEKFNTGELMLGILPLVVFFHDAPSLLEEQLNFVIIECKMSSEQQEELTSYSELLRLILTEKIPINDIIPHLLDKYSKSCSFFKEQLEQIQRFVKERATLTQVKAHFAGKKALEPPTIALAMYCFLGTPEDFGVSVRRAYQLRSPVIMALTGAIAGAYNSLLGIPPSWQLAWKTRPTSPKIEQTLVKFWARWMGIEVLDSFKLQVEQIAVASPLMMQKRPSRTIISQKF
;
A
#
# COMPACT_ATOMS: atom_id res chain seq x y z
N MET A 1 -6.03 2.25 -14.26
CA MET A 1 -7.09 1.36 -14.77
C MET A 1 -7.91 0.80 -13.62
N LEU A 2 -7.46 -0.19 -12.82
CA LEU A 2 -8.25 -0.66 -11.66
C LEU A 2 -8.34 0.34 -10.50
N ASN A 3 -7.18 0.84 -10.05
CA ASN A 3 -7.05 1.71 -8.87
C ASN A 3 -8.00 2.92 -8.92
N TYR A 4 -7.99 3.65 -10.04
CA TYR A 4 -8.82 4.84 -10.17
C TYR A 4 -10.33 4.53 -10.24
N GLN A 5 -10.73 3.44 -10.92
CA GLN A 5 -12.13 3.01 -10.96
C GLN A 5 -12.64 2.57 -9.58
N LEU A 6 -11.79 1.88 -8.82
CA LEU A 6 -12.10 1.46 -7.46
C LEU A 6 -12.24 2.66 -6.53
N LEU A 7 -11.32 3.62 -6.65
CA LEU A 7 -11.36 4.89 -5.93
C LEU A 7 -12.67 5.64 -6.21
N GLU A 8 -13.06 5.79 -7.48
CA GLU A 8 -14.33 6.45 -7.84
C GLU A 8 -15.55 5.72 -7.29
N LYS A 9 -15.59 4.38 -7.39
CA LYS A 9 -16.71 3.59 -6.87
C LYS A 9 -16.85 3.71 -5.37
N LEU A 10 -15.75 3.57 -4.63
CA LEU A 10 -15.74 3.70 -3.18
C LEU A 10 -16.10 5.13 -2.76
N ALA A 11 -15.64 6.16 -3.49
CA ALA A 11 -16.03 7.53 -3.24
C ALA A 11 -17.53 7.79 -3.41
N ILE A 12 -18.19 7.11 -4.36
CA ILE A 12 -19.62 7.29 -4.62
C ILE A 12 -20.48 6.41 -3.71
N LYS A 13 -20.15 5.12 -3.59
CA LYS A 13 -21.03 4.12 -2.96
C LYS A 13 -20.59 3.70 -1.55
N GLY A 14 -19.30 3.82 -1.24
CA GLY A 14 -18.71 3.27 -0.01
C GLY A 14 -18.66 1.74 0.04
N THR A 15 -19.12 1.05 -0.99
CA THR A 15 -19.15 -0.41 -1.11
C THR A 15 -18.89 -0.82 -2.54
N ILE A 16 -18.50 -2.09 -2.73
CA ILE A 16 -18.36 -2.71 -4.05
C ILE A 16 -19.16 -4.01 -4.02
N HIS A 17 -20.12 -4.14 -4.92
CA HIS A 17 -20.92 -5.36 -5.01
C HIS A 17 -20.20 -6.46 -5.79
N PRO A 18 -20.50 -7.75 -5.55
CA PRO A 18 -19.83 -8.87 -6.22
C PRO A 18 -19.86 -8.77 -7.76
N GLU A 19 -20.99 -8.36 -8.34
CA GLU A 19 -21.13 -8.19 -9.80
C GLU A 19 -20.22 -7.10 -10.37
N GLU A 20 -19.85 -6.11 -9.55
CA GLU A 20 -18.93 -5.05 -9.94
C GLU A 20 -17.48 -5.55 -9.93
N TRP A 21 -17.13 -6.46 -9.02
CA TRP A 21 -15.81 -7.10 -8.98
C TRP A 21 -15.49 -7.84 -10.27
N VAL A 22 -16.43 -8.66 -10.75
CA VAL A 22 -16.28 -9.39 -12.01
C VAL A 22 -15.94 -8.43 -13.15
N LYS A 23 -16.68 -7.31 -13.26
CA LYS A 23 -16.46 -6.29 -14.30
C LYS A 23 -15.11 -5.59 -14.16
N LEU A 24 -14.75 -5.18 -12.95
CA LEU A 24 -13.50 -4.48 -12.66
C LEU A 24 -12.28 -5.35 -12.93
N ILE A 25 -12.32 -6.62 -12.49
CA ILE A 25 -11.23 -7.58 -12.67
C ILE A 25 -11.12 -7.95 -14.16
N ALA A 26 -12.23 -8.28 -14.82
CA ALA A 26 -12.22 -8.60 -16.26
C ALA A 26 -11.65 -7.45 -17.10
N GLN A 27 -12.03 -6.21 -16.79
CA GLN A 27 -11.46 -5.04 -17.47
C GLN A 27 -9.95 -4.95 -17.25
N THR A 28 -9.46 -5.12 -16.02
CA THR A 28 -8.01 -4.98 -15.77
C THR A 28 -7.19 -6.12 -16.36
N LEU A 29 -7.75 -7.34 -16.41
CA LEU A 29 -7.12 -8.47 -17.08
C LEU A 29 -7.06 -8.29 -18.60
N ALA A 30 -8.12 -7.73 -19.22
CA ALA A 30 -8.15 -7.45 -20.66
C ALA A 30 -7.12 -6.40 -21.12
N LEU A 31 -6.60 -5.61 -20.17
CA LEU A 31 -5.63 -4.54 -20.42
C LEU A 31 -4.18 -4.99 -20.17
N SER A 32 -3.99 -6.18 -19.60
CA SER A 32 -2.68 -6.83 -19.49
C SER A 32 -2.36 -7.50 -20.82
N GLU A 33 -1.39 -6.95 -21.57
CA GLU A 33 -0.95 -7.49 -22.88
C GLU A 33 -0.40 -8.93 -22.79
N ASN A 34 -0.07 -9.41 -21.59
CA ASN A 34 0.28 -10.81 -21.30
C ASN A 34 -0.90 -11.54 -20.67
N SER A 35 -1.60 -12.31 -21.50
CA SER A 35 -2.94 -12.85 -21.25
C SER A 35 -3.02 -14.07 -20.31
N GLU A 36 -2.09 -14.30 -19.39
CA GLU A 36 -2.20 -15.49 -18.52
C GLU A 36 -1.94 -15.31 -17.02
N LYS A 37 -1.20 -14.29 -16.54
CA LYS A 37 -0.98 -14.09 -15.10
C LYS A 37 -0.79 -12.60 -14.76
N PHE A 38 -1.56 -12.09 -13.80
CA PHE A 38 -1.29 -10.79 -13.17
C PHE A 38 -0.20 -10.96 -12.12
N ASN A 39 0.70 -9.97 -12.01
CA ASN A 39 1.63 -9.91 -10.89
C ASN A 39 0.87 -9.47 -9.63
N THR A 40 1.04 -10.17 -8.50
CA THR A 40 0.34 -9.85 -7.24
C THR A 40 0.58 -8.39 -6.80
N GLY A 41 1.77 -7.84 -7.06
CA GLY A 41 2.09 -6.44 -6.78
C GLY A 41 1.30 -5.45 -7.63
N GLU A 42 1.07 -5.73 -8.90
CA GLU A 42 0.22 -4.89 -9.77
C GLU A 42 -1.24 -4.92 -9.33
N LEU A 43 -1.74 -6.12 -9.01
CA LEU A 43 -3.08 -6.28 -8.45
C LEU A 43 -3.21 -5.52 -7.13
N MET A 44 -2.22 -5.63 -6.24
CA MET A 44 -2.17 -4.92 -4.96
C MET A 44 -2.26 -3.40 -5.17
N LEU A 45 -1.51 -2.84 -6.13
CA LEU A 45 -1.64 -1.42 -6.51
C LEU A 45 -3.04 -1.09 -7.01
N GLY A 46 -3.64 -1.98 -7.80
CA GLY A 46 -5.02 -1.88 -8.27
C GLY A 46 -6.04 -1.81 -7.14
N ILE A 47 -5.84 -2.58 -6.07
CA ILE A 47 -6.78 -2.66 -4.96
C ILE A 47 -6.42 -1.78 -3.75
N LEU A 48 -5.35 -0.98 -3.81
CA LEU A 48 -4.96 -0.07 -2.72
C LEU A 48 -6.12 0.76 -2.14
N PRO A 49 -7.02 1.36 -2.95
CA PRO A 49 -8.14 2.13 -2.41
C PRO A 49 -9.09 1.29 -1.55
N LEU A 50 -9.28 0.02 -1.87
CA LEU A 50 -10.08 -0.90 -1.06
C LEU A 50 -9.45 -1.10 0.32
N VAL A 51 -8.15 -1.40 0.35
CA VAL A 51 -7.43 -1.65 1.60
C VAL A 51 -7.43 -0.40 2.48
N VAL A 52 -7.22 0.77 1.89
CA VAL A 52 -7.27 2.05 2.61
C VAL A 52 -8.69 2.36 3.09
N PHE A 53 -9.73 2.06 2.31
CA PHE A 53 -11.12 2.34 2.69
C PHE A 53 -11.60 1.45 3.84
N PHE A 54 -11.24 0.17 3.85
CA PHE A 54 -11.69 -0.79 4.89
C PHE A 54 -10.63 -1.10 5.95
N HIS A 55 -9.60 -0.27 6.09
CA HIS A 55 -8.48 -0.54 7.02
C HIS A 55 -8.91 -0.66 8.49
N ASP A 56 -9.99 0.01 8.89
CA ASP A 56 -10.57 -0.01 10.23
C ASP A 56 -11.73 -1.01 10.38
N ALA A 57 -12.13 -1.68 9.29
CA ALA A 57 -13.18 -2.70 9.25
C ALA A 57 -12.62 -4.04 8.73
N PRO A 58 -11.83 -4.78 9.54
CA PRO A 58 -11.07 -5.95 9.08
C PRO A 58 -11.95 -7.06 8.48
N SER A 59 -13.14 -7.31 9.04
CA SER A 59 -14.07 -8.31 8.50
C SER A 59 -14.59 -7.94 7.11
N LEU A 60 -14.89 -6.67 6.86
CA LEU A 60 -15.32 -6.19 5.54
C LEU A 60 -14.15 -6.21 4.56
N LEU A 61 -12.94 -5.84 5.00
CA LEU A 61 -11.75 -5.94 4.17
C LEU A 61 -11.48 -7.39 3.73
N GLU A 62 -11.56 -8.34 4.67
CA GLU A 62 -11.40 -9.77 4.38
C GLU A 62 -12.45 -10.28 3.40
N GLU A 63 -13.72 -9.92 3.59
CA GLU A 63 -14.80 -10.25 2.64
C GLU A 63 -14.50 -9.73 1.23
N GLN A 64 -14.07 -8.47 1.11
CA GLN A 64 -13.77 -7.85 -0.19
C GLN A 64 -12.53 -8.46 -0.85
N LEU A 65 -11.49 -8.77 -0.07
CA LEU A 65 -10.30 -9.46 -0.57
C LEU A 65 -10.63 -10.87 -1.05
N ASN A 66 -11.54 -11.59 -0.38
CA ASN A 66 -11.97 -12.92 -0.80
C ASN A 66 -12.61 -12.91 -2.18
N PHE A 67 -13.41 -11.89 -2.53
CA PHE A 67 -13.92 -11.74 -3.90
C PHE A 67 -12.78 -11.60 -4.91
N VAL A 68 -11.77 -10.78 -4.63
CA VAL A 68 -10.60 -10.62 -5.50
C VAL A 68 -9.86 -11.94 -5.65
N ILE A 69 -9.63 -12.67 -4.55
CA ILE A 69 -8.93 -13.96 -4.54
C ILE A 69 -9.63 -15.00 -5.42
N ILE A 70 -10.95 -15.11 -5.28
CA ILE A 70 -11.78 -16.08 -6.03
C ILE A 70 -11.78 -15.72 -7.52
N GLU A 71 -12.12 -14.47 -7.87
CA GLU A 71 -12.24 -14.04 -9.26
C GLU A 71 -10.91 -14.09 -10.01
N CYS A 72 -9.81 -13.73 -9.34
CA CYS A 72 -8.46 -13.81 -9.91
C CYS A 72 -7.85 -15.22 -9.84
N LYS A 73 -8.54 -16.21 -9.26
CA LYS A 73 -8.08 -17.61 -9.12
C LYS A 73 -6.67 -17.70 -8.51
N MET A 74 -6.43 -16.93 -7.44
CA MET A 74 -5.10 -16.79 -6.84
C MET A 74 -4.60 -18.09 -6.23
N SER A 75 -3.32 -18.41 -6.44
CA SER A 75 -2.66 -19.51 -5.73
C SER A 75 -2.53 -19.19 -4.23
N SER A 76 -2.30 -20.22 -3.40
CA SER A 76 -2.09 -20.03 -1.96
C SER A 76 -0.96 -19.02 -1.67
N GLU A 77 0.11 -19.04 -2.46
CA GLU A 77 1.23 -18.11 -2.30
C GLU A 77 0.82 -16.66 -2.62
N GLN A 78 0.09 -16.45 -3.72
CA GLN A 78 -0.40 -15.12 -4.09
C GLN A 78 -1.41 -14.58 -3.06
N GLN A 79 -2.24 -15.45 -2.47
CA GLN A 79 -3.17 -15.08 -1.41
C GLN A 79 -2.43 -14.60 -0.16
N GLU A 80 -1.37 -15.31 0.24
CA GLU A 80 -0.52 -14.90 1.36
C GLU A 80 0.16 -13.57 1.10
N GLU A 81 0.70 -13.36 -0.10
CA GLU A 81 1.29 -12.09 -0.53
C GLU A 81 0.31 -10.91 -0.41
N LEU A 82 -0.87 -11.05 -1.03
CA LEU A 82 -1.92 -10.03 -1.06
C LEU A 82 -2.42 -9.69 0.34
N THR A 83 -2.71 -10.73 1.13
CA THR A 83 -3.24 -10.59 2.49
C THR A 83 -2.20 -10.00 3.41
N SER A 84 -0.92 -10.36 3.27
CA SER A 84 0.16 -9.83 4.10
C SER A 84 0.43 -8.36 3.84
N TYR A 85 0.42 -7.95 2.58
CA TYR A 85 0.59 -6.54 2.24
C TYR A 85 -0.61 -5.71 2.69
N SER A 86 -1.83 -6.23 2.51
CA SER A 86 -3.06 -5.58 2.99
C SER A 86 -3.03 -5.43 4.52
N GLU A 87 -2.62 -6.48 5.23
CA GLU A 87 -2.49 -6.48 6.68
C GLU A 87 -1.38 -5.51 7.15
N LEU A 88 -0.25 -5.45 6.46
CA LEU A 88 0.79 -4.47 6.76
C LEU A 88 0.27 -3.03 6.67
N LEU A 89 -0.45 -2.68 5.60
CA LEU A 89 -1.06 -1.35 5.47
C LEU A 89 -2.07 -1.10 6.57
N ARG A 90 -2.90 -2.10 6.89
CA ARG A 90 -3.87 -2.03 7.98
C ARG A 90 -3.18 -1.73 9.31
N LEU A 91 -2.10 -2.45 9.63
CA LEU A 91 -1.36 -2.30 10.88
C LEU A 91 -0.68 -0.93 10.98
N ILE A 92 -0.20 -0.39 9.86
CA ILE A 92 0.36 0.97 9.79
C ILE A 92 -0.73 2.02 9.99
N LEU A 93 -1.83 1.95 9.24
CA LEU A 93 -2.91 2.95 9.30
C LEU A 93 -3.64 2.94 10.66
N THR A 94 -3.73 1.75 11.28
CA THR A 94 -4.34 1.59 12.60
C THR A 94 -3.36 1.82 13.75
N GLU A 95 -2.06 1.97 13.49
CA GLU A 95 -0.97 2.11 14.48
C GLU A 95 -1.04 1.11 15.66
N LYS A 96 -1.61 -0.08 15.42
CA LYS A 96 -1.88 -1.07 16.49
C LYS A 96 -0.63 -1.74 17.03
N ILE A 97 0.44 -1.79 16.25
CA ILE A 97 1.72 -2.40 16.64
C ILE A 97 2.90 -1.53 16.21
N PRO A 98 4.04 -1.58 16.92
CA PRO A 98 5.25 -0.91 16.51
C PRO A 98 5.73 -1.38 15.13
N ILE A 99 6.31 -0.48 14.36
CA ILE A 99 6.76 -0.76 12.98
C ILE A 99 7.75 -1.93 12.90
N ASN A 100 8.61 -2.08 13.90
CA ASN A 100 9.60 -3.16 13.98
C ASN A 100 8.97 -4.53 14.26
N ASP A 101 7.74 -4.56 14.76
CA ASP A 101 7.03 -5.79 15.12
C ASP A 101 6.09 -6.27 14.01
N ILE A 102 5.95 -5.53 12.91
CA ILE A 102 5.07 -5.90 11.78
C ILE A 102 5.51 -7.21 11.13
N ILE A 103 6.78 -7.37 10.76
CA ILE A 103 7.24 -8.62 10.13
C ILE A 103 7.13 -9.81 11.09
N PRO A 104 7.56 -9.74 12.38
CA PRO A 104 7.27 -10.78 13.36
C PRO A 104 5.78 -11.16 13.42
N HIS A 105 4.89 -10.17 13.43
CA HIS A 105 3.44 -10.40 13.46
C HIS A 105 2.93 -11.15 12.21
N LEU A 106 3.39 -10.74 11.02
CA LEU A 106 3.03 -11.42 9.77
C LEU A 106 3.56 -12.87 9.77
N LEU A 107 4.80 -13.09 10.23
CA LEU A 107 5.38 -14.44 10.31
C LEU A 107 4.63 -15.36 11.27
N ASP A 108 4.14 -14.82 12.40
CA ASP A 108 3.30 -15.57 13.35
C ASP A 108 1.96 -15.99 12.71
N LYS A 109 1.31 -15.07 12.00
CA LYS A 109 0.07 -15.33 11.23
C LYS A 109 0.25 -16.49 10.24
N TYR A 110 1.41 -16.59 9.59
CA TYR A 110 1.76 -17.65 8.64
C TYR A 110 2.69 -18.72 9.24
N SER A 111 2.69 -18.89 10.56
CA SER A 111 3.60 -19.81 11.27
C SER A 111 3.53 -21.25 10.75
N LYS A 112 2.34 -21.71 10.35
CA LYS A 112 2.10 -23.05 9.79
C LYS A 112 2.31 -23.15 8.27
N SER A 113 2.49 -22.03 7.57
CA SER A 113 2.75 -22.03 6.13
C SER A 113 4.18 -22.49 5.84
N CYS A 114 4.34 -23.20 4.72
CA CYS A 114 5.62 -23.56 4.12
C CYS A 114 5.80 -22.84 2.76
N SER A 115 5.16 -21.68 2.58
CA SER A 115 5.23 -20.93 1.33
C SER A 115 6.60 -20.31 1.10
N PHE A 116 6.94 -20.14 -0.17
CA PHE A 116 8.14 -19.38 -0.56
C PHE A 116 8.04 -17.90 -0.12
N PHE A 117 6.83 -17.34 -0.09
CA PHE A 117 6.60 -15.99 0.44
C PHE A 117 6.96 -15.86 1.93
N LYS A 118 6.64 -16.85 2.77
CA LYS A 118 7.08 -16.85 4.17
C LYS A 118 8.60 -16.83 4.28
N GLU A 119 9.31 -17.63 3.49
CA GLU A 119 10.78 -17.59 3.46
C GLU A 119 11.31 -16.21 3.04
N GLN A 120 10.62 -15.54 2.10
CA GLN A 120 10.97 -14.16 1.73
C GLN A 120 10.78 -13.21 2.91
N LEU A 121 9.68 -13.31 3.67
CA LEU A 121 9.43 -12.49 4.86
C LEU A 121 10.49 -12.72 5.95
N GLU A 122 10.85 -13.98 6.22
CA GLU A 122 11.93 -14.31 7.15
C GLU A 122 13.26 -13.70 6.70
N GLN A 123 13.55 -13.76 5.41
CA GLN A 123 14.75 -13.16 4.85
C GLN A 123 14.74 -11.64 4.96
N ILE A 124 13.61 -10.98 4.68
CA ILE A 124 13.46 -9.53 4.85
C ILE A 124 13.67 -9.15 6.31
N GLN A 125 13.11 -9.91 7.26
CA GLN A 125 13.32 -9.66 8.69
C GLN A 125 14.81 -9.65 9.05
N ARG A 126 15.57 -10.65 8.56
CA ARG A 126 17.02 -10.72 8.76
C ARG A 126 17.73 -9.53 8.14
N PHE A 127 17.42 -9.19 6.89
CA PHE A 127 18.03 -8.05 6.19
C PHE A 127 17.77 -6.71 6.88
N VAL A 128 16.57 -6.49 7.41
CA VAL A 128 16.24 -5.28 8.18
C VAL A 128 17.05 -5.26 9.49
N LYS A 129 17.09 -6.38 10.22
CA LYS A 129 17.82 -6.50 11.49
C LYS A 129 19.34 -6.29 11.33
N GLU A 130 19.91 -6.87 10.28
CA GLU A 130 21.34 -6.80 9.96
C GLU A 130 21.72 -5.50 9.22
N ARG A 131 20.75 -4.64 8.90
CA ARG A 131 20.94 -3.44 8.08
C ARG A 131 21.64 -3.73 6.76
N ALA A 132 21.28 -4.85 6.14
CA ALA A 132 21.83 -5.26 4.85
C ALA A 132 21.62 -4.16 3.81
N THR A 133 22.61 -3.96 2.94
CA THR A 133 22.57 -3.00 1.84
C THR A 133 21.64 -3.47 0.72
N LEU A 134 21.12 -2.55 -0.08
CA LEU A 134 20.28 -2.92 -1.23
C LEU A 134 21.02 -3.83 -2.22
N THR A 135 22.33 -3.66 -2.37
CA THR A 135 23.15 -4.53 -3.23
C THR A 135 23.17 -5.97 -2.74
N GLN A 136 23.31 -6.20 -1.43
CA GLN A 136 23.26 -7.53 -0.83
C GLN A 136 21.87 -8.17 -1.02
N VAL A 137 20.81 -7.40 -0.80
CA VAL A 137 19.43 -7.88 -0.97
C VAL A 137 19.13 -8.23 -2.43
N LYS A 138 19.57 -7.39 -3.38
CA LYS A 138 19.46 -7.67 -4.81
C LYS A 138 20.20 -8.96 -5.19
N ALA A 139 21.44 -9.12 -4.73
CA ALA A 139 22.24 -10.30 -5.04
C ALA A 139 21.57 -11.60 -4.54
N HIS A 140 21.00 -11.57 -3.33
CA HIS A 140 20.27 -12.72 -2.78
C HIS A 140 19.07 -13.12 -3.63
N PHE A 141 18.25 -12.16 -4.04
CA PHE A 141 17.04 -12.45 -4.82
C PHE A 141 17.34 -12.70 -6.31
N ALA A 142 18.42 -12.16 -6.87
CA ALA A 142 18.87 -12.46 -8.22
C ALA A 142 19.41 -13.90 -8.35
N GLY A 143 19.91 -14.49 -7.26
CA GLY A 143 20.42 -15.87 -7.23
C GLY A 143 19.33 -16.95 -7.12
N LYS A 144 18.07 -16.58 -6.86
CA LYS A 144 16.95 -17.53 -6.75
C LYS A 144 16.27 -17.70 -8.12
N LYS A 145 15.93 -18.95 -8.49
CA LYS A 145 15.26 -19.36 -9.75
C LYS A 145 13.84 -18.78 -9.97
N ALA A 146 13.43 -17.75 -9.25
CA ALA A 146 12.10 -17.16 -9.42
C ALA A 146 12.00 -16.50 -10.80
N LEU A 147 10.92 -16.79 -11.53
CA LEU A 147 10.62 -16.19 -12.83
C LEU A 147 10.40 -14.66 -12.73
N GLU A 148 10.00 -14.18 -11.56
CA GLU A 148 9.76 -12.76 -11.30
C GLU A 148 10.41 -12.30 -9.98
N PRO A 149 10.83 -11.02 -9.89
CA PRO A 149 11.35 -10.46 -8.65
C PRO A 149 10.26 -10.44 -7.57
N PRO A 150 10.60 -10.75 -6.30
CA PRO A 150 9.64 -10.80 -5.19
C PRO A 150 9.19 -9.38 -4.81
N THR A 151 8.20 -8.90 -5.55
CA THR A 151 7.87 -7.47 -5.63
C THR A 151 7.33 -6.94 -4.31
N ILE A 152 6.45 -7.68 -3.65
CA ILE A 152 5.89 -7.33 -2.35
C ILE A 152 6.97 -7.34 -1.25
N ALA A 153 7.78 -8.41 -1.16
CA ALA A 153 8.83 -8.50 -0.15
C ALA A 153 9.89 -7.40 -0.31
N LEU A 154 10.32 -7.12 -1.54
CA LEU A 154 11.26 -6.03 -1.82
C LEU A 154 10.69 -4.65 -1.50
N ALA A 155 9.39 -4.44 -1.74
CA ALA A 155 8.72 -3.20 -1.39
C ALA A 155 8.68 -2.99 0.13
N MET A 156 8.36 -4.06 0.89
CA MET A 156 8.40 -4.08 2.35
C MET A 156 9.82 -3.77 2.87
N TYR A 157 10.85 -4.42 2.33
CA TYR A 157 12.24 -4.18 2.72
C TYR A 157 12.68 -2.73 2.49
N CYS A 158 12.34 -2.15 1.33
CA CYS A 158 12.72 -0.76 1.02
C CYS A 158 12.12 0.24 2.02
N PHE A 159 10.90 -0.01 2.49
CA PHE A 159 10.24 0.79 3.51
C PHE A 159 10.77 0.51 4.92
N LEU A 160 10.74 -0.75 5.37
CA LEU A 160 11.08 -1.13 6.76
C LEU A 160 12.54 -0.85 7.13
N GLY A 161 13.43 -0.74 6.14
CA GLY A 161 14.80 -0.32 6.38
C GLY A 161 14.95 1.17 6.70
N THR A 162 13.96 2.01 6.37
CA THR A 162 13.96 3.48 6.57
C THR A 162 12.54 4.04 6.75
N PRO A 163 11.74 3.56 7.72
CA PRO A 163 10.30 3.83 7.78
C PRO A 163 9.97 5.32 7.96
N GLU A 164 10.81 6.05 8.72
CA GLU A 164 10.66 7.48 9.04
C GLU A 164 11.04 8.43 7.88
N ASP A 165 11.64 7.92 6.81
CA ASP A 165 12.05 8.74 5.66
C ASP A 165 11.41 8.20 4.37
N PHE A 166 10.30 8.84 4.00
CA PHE A 166 9.57 8.56 2.77
C PHE A 166 10.49 8.65 1.53
N GLY A 167 11.29 9.71 1.43
CA GLY A 167 12.12 9.97 0.28
C GLY A 167 13.21 8.91 0.11
N VAL A 168 13.86 8.50 1.21
CA VAL A 168 14.87 7.45 1.19
C VAL A 168 14.26 6.10 0.85
N SER A 169 13.12 5.75 1.45
CA SER A 169 12.40 4.50 1.16
C SER A 169 12.07 4.38 -0.33
N VAL A 170 11.47 5.41 -0.92
CA VAL A 170 11.12 5.42 -2.35
C VAL A 170 12.37 5.44 -3.25
N ARG A 171 13.44 6.17 -2.89
CA ARG A 171 14.70 6.16 -3.65
C ARG A 171 15.39 4.80 -3.63
N ARG A 172 15.33 4.05 -2.52
CA ARG A 172 15.80 2.66 -2.46
C ARG A 172 15.02 1.77 -3.41
N ALA A 173 13.70 1.91 -3.43
CA ALA A 173 12.85 1.16 -4.35
C ALA A 173 13.11 1.54 -5.83
N TYR A 174 13.34 2.82 -6.12
CA TYR A 174 13.70 3.30 -7.46
C TYR A 174 14.96 2.61 -8.01
N GLN A 175 15.95 2.34 -7.14
CA GLN A 175 17.17 1.62 -7.54
C GLN A 175 16.90 0.18 -8.00
N LEU A 176 15.76 -0.43 -7.67
CA LEU A 176 15.36 -1.76 -8.15
C LEU A 176 14.79 -1.74 -9.58
N ARG A 177 14.59 -0.55 -10.18
CA ARG A 177 14.10 -0.37 -11.56
C ARG A 177 12.75 -1.06 -11.84
N SER A 178 11.93 -1.26 -10.81
CA SER A 178 10.56 -1.76 -10.94
C SER A 178 9.59 -0.67 -10.50
N PRO A 179 8.74 -0.14 -11.42
CA PRO A 179 7.70 0.82 -11.08
C PRO A 179 6.73 0.28 -10.02
N VAL A 180 6.44 -1.03 -10.05
CA VAL A 180 5.53 -1.69 -9.11
C VAL A 180 6.12 -1.68 -7.70
N ILE A 181 7.38 -2.08 -7.53
CA ILE A 181 8.07 -2.02 -6.22
C ILE A 181 8.10 -0.58 -5.70
N MET A 182 8.45 0.38 -6.57
CA MET A 182 8.50 1.79 -6.20
C MET A 182 7.13 2.33 -5.74
N ALA A 183 6.06 1.99 -6.45
CA ALA A 183 4.71 2.41 -6.11
C ALA A 183 4.21 1.76 -4.82
N LEU A 184 4.49 0.46 -4.61
CA LEU A 184 4.14 -0.23 -3.37
C LEU A 184 4.91 0.36 -2.18
N THR A 185 6.23 0.55 -2.29
CA THR A 185 7.01 1.22 -1.25
C THR A 185 6.48 2.63 -0.97
N GLY A 186 6.11 3.40 -1.99
CA GLY A 186 5.50 4.71 -1.84
C GLY A 186 4.15 4.67 -1.12
N ALA A 187 3.31 3.66 -1.40
CA ALA A 187 2.04 3.48 -0.72
C ALA A 187 2.22 3.20 0.78
N ILE A 188 3.13 2.28 1.13
CA ILE A 188 3.44 1.97 2.54
C ILE A 188 4.04 3.19 3.24
N ALA A 189 5.06 3.80 2.63
CA ALA A 189 5.73 4.96 3.21
C ALA A 189 4.76 6.15 3.36
N GLY A 190 3.81 6.32 2.44
CA GLY A 190 2.78 7.36 2.50
C GLY A 190 1.76 7.09 3.60
N ALA A 191 1.34 5.83 3.78
CA ALA A 191 0.47 5.44 4.89
C ALA A 191 1.13 5.72 6.25
N TYR A 192 2.44 5.48 6.37
CA TYR A 192 3.19 5.70 7.60
C TYR A 192 3.51 7.19 7.85
N ASN A 193 4.02 7.89 6.85
CA ASN A 193 4.54 9.26 7.01
C ASN A 193 3.52 10.36 6.69
N SER A 194 2.31 10.00 6.22
CA SER A 194 1.29 10.90 5.69
C SER A 194 1.76 11.73 4.48
N LEU A 195 0.90 12.62 3.99
CA LEU A 195 1.24 13.61 2.96
C LEU A 195 2.41 14.52 3.40
N LEU A 196 2.55 14.81 4.69
CA LEU A 196 3.60 15.68 5.23
C LEU A 196 5.00 15.06 5.10
N GLY A 197 5.09 13.73 5.02
CA GLY A 197 6.35 13.03 4.78
C GLY A 197 6.84 13.11 3.34
N ILE A 198 5.96 13.42 2.38
CA ILE A 198 6.32 13.47 0.97
C ILE A 198 7.16 14.74 0.71
N PRO A 199 8.33 14.63 0.04
CA PRO A 199 9.15 15.80 -0.29
C PRO A 199 8.35 16.89 -1.03
N PRO A 200 8.48 18.18 -0.65
CA PRO A 200 7.72 19.26 -1.27
C PRO A 200 7.89 19.37 -2.79
N SER A 201 9.09 19.10 -3.31
CA SER A 201 9.36 19.08 -4.74
C SER A 201 8.55 18.01 -5.48
N TRP A 202 8.29 16.88 -4.84
CA TRP A 202 7.48 15.79 -5.40
C TRP A 202 5.99 16.13 -5.34
N GLN A 203 5.53 16.76 -4.26
CA GLN A 203 4.16 17.27 -4.17
C GLN A 203 3.87 18.32 -5.25
N LEU A 204 4.80 19.26 -5.48
CA LEU A 204 4.67 20.27 -6.53
C LEU A 204 4.63 19.63 -7.91
N ALA A 205 5.52 18.67 -8.19
CA ALA A 205 5.53 17.93 -9.44
C ALA A 205 4.23 17.13 -9.67
N TRP A 206 3.61 16.62 -8.60
CA TRP A 206 2.29 15.99 -8.68
C TRP A 206 1.20 17.00 -9.08
N LYS A 207 1.14 18.16 -8.41
CA LYS A 207 0.15 19.21 -8.68
C LYS A 207 0.18 19.75 -10.11
N THR A 208 1.34 19.70 -10.76
CA THR A 208 1.47 20.10 -12.17
C THR A 208 0.89 19.10 -13.17
N ARG A 209 0.48 17.90 -12.72
CA ARG A 209 -0.09 16.89 -13.62
C ARG A 209 -1.55 17.23 -13.97
N PRO A 210 -1.97 17.09 -15.25
CA PRO A 210 -3.35 17.38 -15.67
C PRO A 210 -4.41 16.55 -14.93
N THR A 211 -4.05 15.35 -14.47
CA THR A 211 -4.95 14.46 -13.73
C THR A 211 -5.08 14.79 -12.25
N SER A 212 -4.21 15.64 -11.69
CA SER A 212 -4.18 15.96 -10.24
C SER A 212 -5.52 16.48 -9.73
N PRO A 213 -6.16 17.50 -10.36
CA PRO A 213 -7.38 18.08 -9.80
C PRO A 213 -8.53 17.07 -9.73
N LYS A 214 -8.66 16.20 -10.73
CA LYS A 214 -9.69 15.16 -10.76
C LYS A 214 -9.47 14.15 -9.62
N ILE A 215 -8.23 13.71 -9.44
CA ILE A 215 -7.88 12.76 -8.38
C ILE A 215 -8.09 13.38 -7.00
N GLU A 216 -7.70 14.64 -6.79
CA GLU A 216 -7.92 15.36 -5.52
C GLU A 216 -9.40 15.45 -5.17
N GLN A 217 -10.27 15.81 -6.13
CA GLN A 217 -11.71 15.83 -5.91
C GLN A 217 -12.28 14.46 -5.55
N THR A 218 -11.84 13.40 -6.24
CA THR A 218 -12.27 12.03 -5.92
C THR A 218 -11.77 11.60 -4.54
N LEU A 219 -10.55 11.97 -4.14
CA LEU A 219 -10.02 11.68 -2.81
C LEU A 219 -10.84 12.35 -1.71
N VAL A 220 -11.28 13.60 -1.91
CA VAL A 220 -12.17 14.29 -0.96
C VAL A 220 -13.49 13.51 -0.78
N LYS A 221 -14.11 13.11 -1.89
CA LYS A 221 -15.35 12.30 -1.86
C LYS A 221 -15.12 10.93 -1.20
N PHE A 222 -13.99 10.29 -1.50
CA PHE A 222 -13.56 9.03 -0.90
C PHE A 222 -13.46 9.13 0.63
N TRP A 223 -12.72 10.12 1.13
CA TRP A 223 -12.53 10.29 2.57
C TRP A 223 -13.81 10.66 3.29
N ALA A 224 -14.62 11.53 2.71
CA ALA A 224 -15.90 11.87 3.31
C ALA A 224 -16.85 10.67 3.36
N ARG A 225 -16.92 9.86 2.29
CA ARG A 225 -17.71 8.62 2.29
C ARG A 225 -17.20 7.64 3.34
N TRP A 226 -15.89 7.48 3.50
CA TRP A 226 -15.30 6.67 4.56
C TRP A 226 -15.68 7.17 5.97
N MET A 227 -15.68 8.50 6.17
CA MET A 227 -16.14 9.12 7.43
C MET A 227 -17.67 9.03 7.64
N GLY A 228 -18.43 8.41 6.73
CA GLY A 228 -19.89 8.37 6.79
C GLY A 228 -20.58 9.69 6.44
N ILE A 229 -19.87 10.65 5.85
CA ILE A 229 -20.40 11.94 5.43
C ILE A 229 -20.83 11.86 3.97
N GLU A 230 -22.09 12.21 3.70
CA GLU A 230 -22.53 12.44 2.32
C GLU A 230 -22.05 13.80 1.84
N VAL A 231 -21.14 13.80 0.86
CA VAL A 231 -20.66 15.02 0.24
C VAL A 231 -21.69 15.55 -0.74
N LEU A 232 -22.38 16.63 -0.36
CA LEU A 232 -23.07 17.49 -1.31
C LEU A 232 -22.02 18.17 -2.21
N ASP A 233 -22.29 18.35 -3.50
CA ASP A 233 -21.33 18.89 -4.48
C ASP A 233 -20.77 20.30 -4.13
N SER A 234 -21.30 20.96 -3.09
CA SER A 234 -20.83 22.23 -2.55
C SER A 234 -19.73 22.14 -1.48
N PHE A 235 -19.36 20.95 -1.00
CA PHE A 235 -18.36 20.80 0.07
C PHE A 235 -16.92 20.88 -0.47
N LYS A 236 -16.15 21.88 0.00
CA LYS A 236 -14.74 22.08 -0.39
C LYS A 236 -13.81 21.66 0.75
N LEU A 237 -13.46 20.37 0.82
CA LEU A 237 -12.36 19.92 1.68
C LEU A 237 -11.05 19.98 0.88
N GLN A 238 -9.98 20.53 1.46
CA GLN A 238 -8.64 20.50 0.84
C GLN A 238 -7.92 19.21 1.28
N VAL A 239 -7.30 18.50 0.35
CA VAL A 239 -6.62 17.21 0.63
C VAL A 239 -5.51 17.39 1.66
N GLU A 240 -4.84 18.54 1.68
CA GLU A 240 -3.80 18.88 2.65
C GLU A 240 -4.31 19.00 4.10
N GLN A 241 -5.62 19.14 4.27
CA GLN A 241 -6.28 19.24 5.59
C GLN A 241 -6.80 17.89 6.08
N ILE A 242 -6.73 16.84 5.26
CA ILE A 242 -7.21 15.50 5.61
C ILE A 242 -6.11 14.78 6.39
N ALA A 243 -6.36 14.55 7.68
CA ALA A 243 -5.60 13.60 8.48
C ALA A 243 -6.38 12.28 8.54
N VAL A 244 -5.71 11.18 8.20
CA VAL A 244 -6.31 9.84 8.23
C VAL A 244 -5.81 9.14 9.47
N ALA A 245 -6.69 8.87 10.40
CA ALA A 245 -6.40 8.04 11.57
C ALA A 245 -7.60 7.13 11.79
N SER A 246 -7.35 5.87 12.14
CA SER A 246 -8.45 4.99 12.54
C SER A 246 -9.21 5.57 13.74
N PRO A 247 -10.51 5.27 13.89
CA PRO A 247 -11.26 5.68 15.07
C PRO A 247 -10.51 5.36 16.36
N LEU A 248 -10.44 6.33 17.27
CA LEU A 248 -9.75 6.25 18.58
C LEU A 248 -8.20 6.27 18.53
N MET A 249 -7.58 6.48 17.37
CA MET A 249 -6.12 6.63 17.24
C MET A 249 -5.72 8.08 16.98
N MET A 250 -4.75 8.61 17.72
CA MET A 250 -4.05 9.85 17.38
C MET A 250 -2.69 9.48 16.76
N GLN A 251 -2.51 9.74 15.47
CA GLN A 251 -1.22 9.49 14.82
C GLN A 251 -0.12 10.33 15.45
N LYS A 252 0.96 9.69 15.91
CA LYS A 252 2.16 10.40 16.35
C LYS A 252 2.84 11.00 15.13
N ARG A 253 2.66 12.31 14.92
CA ARG A 253 3.37 13.03 13.87
C ARG A 253 4.86 13.05 14.22
N PRO A 254 5.79 12.81 13.26
CA PRO A 254 7.19 13.10 13.49
C PRO A 254 7.31 14.59 13.78
N SER A 255 7.47 14.92 15.06
CA SER A 255 7.75 16.27 15.49
C SER A 255 9.13 16.61 14.96
N ARG A 256 9.19 17.51 13.96
CA ARG A 256 10.46 18.17 13.66
C ARG A 256 10.96 18.75 14.97
N THR A 257 12.14 18.33 15.41
CA THR A 257 12.80 18.90 16.59
C THR A 257 12.84 20.40 16.37
N ILE A 258 12.09 21.15 17.17
CA ILE A 258 12.13 22.61 17.13
C ILE A 258 13.54 22.96 17.62
N ILE A 259 14.44 23.24 16.69
CA ILE A 259 15.73 23.83 17.00
C ILE A 259 15.42 25.26 17.39
N SER A 260 15.25 25.48 18.69
CA SER A 260 15.27 26.82 19.28
C SER A 260 16.63 27.44 18.94
N GLN A 261 16.63 28.40 18.03
CA GLN A 261 17.79 29.25 17.81
C GLN A 261 17.97 30.05 19.11
N LYS A 262 19.02 29.73 19.86
CA LYS A 262 19.51 30.60 20.92
C LYS A 262 20.10 31.84 20.22
N PHE A 263 19.44 32.97 20.40
CA PHE A 263 20.01 34.29 20.16
C PHE A 263 21.00 34.63 21.27
#